data_AF-A0A838FG07-F1
#
_entry.id   AF-A0A838FG07-F1
#
_cell.length_a   1.000
_cell.length_b   1.000
_cell.length_c   1.000
_cell.angle_alpha   90.00
_cell.angle_beta   90.00
_cell.angle_gamma   90.00
#
_symmetry.space_group_name_H-M   'P 1'
#
loop_
_entity.id
_entity.type
_entity.pdbx_description
1 polymer ?
#
loop_
_entity_poly.entity_id
_entity_poly.type
_entity_poly.pdbx_seq_one_letter_code
_entity_poly.pdbx_strand_id
1 'polypeptide(L)'
;ADTARLVCESLGTEVGLDPRLEGGPFEPSELVDGREQVLLVGHDPDLSLAVHRMTGAQVRLRKGGLACIDRGELLVLLRPDELAAIGG
;
A
#
# COMPACT_ATOMS: atom_id res chain seq x y z
N ALA A 1 -1.11 7.69 -10.73
CA ALA A 1 0.09 8.50 -10.40
C ALA A 1 -0.16 9.60 -9.37
N ASP A 2 -1.29 10.33 -9.43
CA ASP A 2 -1.48 11.53 -8.59
C ASP A 2 -1.45 11.26 -7.07
N THR A 3 -2.04 10.15 -6.61
CA THR A 3 -1.97 9.75 -5.19
C THR A 3 -0.53 9.56 -4.71
N ALA A 4 0.34 8.95 -5.51
CA ALA A 4 1.73 8.70 -5.13
C ALA A 4 2.49 10.02 -4.97
N ARG A 5 2.27 10.99 -5.87
CA ARG A 5 2.87 12.33 -5.77
C ARG A 5 2.47 13.05 -4.48
N LEU A 6 1.18 13.05 -4.15
CA LEU A 6 0.67 13.69 -2.94
C LEU A 6 1.31 13.10 -1.67
N VAL A 7 1.45 11.77 -1.61
CA VAL A 7 2.06 11.12 -0.45
C VAL A 7 3.57 11.40 -0.38
N CYS A 8 4.26 11.30 -1.52
CA CYS A 8 5.71 11.55 -1.57
C CYS A 8 6.07 12.99 -1.21
N GLU A 9 5.26 13.98 -1.63
CA GLU A 9 5.40 15.38 -1.21
C GLU A 9 5.28 15.52 0.31
N SER A 10 4.27 14.90 0.92
CA SER A 10 4.09 14.91 2.38
C SER A 10 5.21 14.22 3.14
N LEU A 11 5.87 13.23 2.54
CA LEU A 11 6.96 12.46 3.15
C LEU A 11 8.36 13.01 2.80
N GLY A 12 8.46 14.03 1.96
CA GLY A 12 9.74 14.56 1.48
C GLY A 12 10.56 13.54 0.69
N THR A 13 9.90 12.63 -0.04
CA THR A 13 10.55 11.57 -0.82
C THR A 13 10.19 11.64 -2.31
N GLU A 14 10.90 10.89 -3.15
CA GLU A 14 10.67 10.86 -4.59
C GLU A 14 9.70 9.75 -5.00
N VAL A 15 8.94 9.99 -6.08
CA VAL A 15 8.02 8.98 -6.66
C VAL A 15 8.78 8.14 -7.68
N GLY A 16 8.81 6.82 -7.47
CA GLY A 16 9.09 5.85 -8.53
C GLY A 16 7.80 5.44 -9.24
N LEU A 17 7.84 5.36 -10.57
CA LEU A 17 6.73 4.80 -11.36
C LEU A 17 7.08 3.37 -11.76
N ASP A 18 6.17 2.43 -11.49
CA ASP A 18 6.27 1.06 -11.96
C ASP A 18 4.97 0.66 -12.68
N PRO A 19 5.02 0.29 -13.97
CA PRO A 19 3.83 -0.09 -14.73
C PRO A 19 3.03 -1.25 -14.11
N ARG A 20 3.68 -2.12 -13.31
CA ARG A 20 3.00 -3.23 -12.61
C ARG A 20 1.96 -2.76 -11.59
N LEU A 21 2.04 -1.50 -11.14
CA LEU A 21 1.08 -0.90 -10.20
C LEU A 21 -0.10 -0.18 -10.88
N GLU A 22 -0.13 -0.11 -12.22
CA GLU A 22 -1.22 0.55 -12.96
C GLU A 22 -2.51 -0.29 -13.00
N GLY A 23 -2.41 -1.59 -12.72
CA GLY A 23 -3.54 -2.50 -12.58
C GLY A 23 -3.20 -3.92 -13.02
N GLY A 24 -3.82 -4.89 -12.36
CA GLY A 24 -3.57 -6.31 -12.53
C GLY A 24 -2.68 -6.90 -11.44
N PRO A 25 -2.61 -8.24 -11.35
CA PRO A 25 -1.86 -8.92 -10.31
C PRO A 25 -0.36 -8.66 -10.46
N PHE A 26 0.32 -8.40 -9.34
CA PHE A 26 1.77 -8.23 -9.26
C PHE A 26 2.35 -9.03 -8.08
N GLU A 27 3.65 -9.32 -8.13
CA GLU A 27 4.36 -9.94 -7.02
C GLU A 27 5.04 -8.87 -6.15
N PRO A 28 4.59 -8.64 -4.90
CA PRO A 28 5.08 -7.52 -4.08
C PRO A 28 6.58 -7.62 -3.76
N SER A 29 7.10 -8.83 -3.59
CA SER A 29 8.52 -9.08 -3.30
C SER A 29 9.44 -8.57 -4.42
N GLU A 30 8.99 -8.62 -5.67
CA GLU A 30 9.73 -8.10 -6.83
C GLU A 30 9.75 -6.56 -6.89
N LEU A 31 8.78 -5.89 -6.25
CA LEU A 31 8.71 -4.42 -6.20
C LEU A 31 9.47 -3.84 -5.01
N VAL A 32 9.60 -4.60 -3.93
CA VAL A 32 10.34 -4.15 -2.74
C VAL A 32 11.86 -4.17 -3.01
N ASP A 33 12.34 -5.08 -3.87
CA ASP A 33 13.73 -5.13 -4.36
C ASP A 33 14.78 -5.01 -3.23
N GLY A 34 14.55 -5.71 -2.11
CA GLY A 34 15.46 -5.71 -0.96
C GLY A 34 15.51 -4.41 -0.15
N ARG A 35 14.69 -3.40 -0.46
CA ARG A 35 14.57 -2.15 0.32
C ARG A 35 13.86 -2.42 1.64
N GLU A 36 14.32 -1.78 2.71
CA GLU A 36 13.76 -1.97 4.04
C GLU A 36 12.38 -1.32 4.22
N GLN A 37 12.15 -0.18 3.57
CA GLN A 37 10.90 0.58 3.68
C GLN A 37 10.44 1.03 2.29
N VAL A 38 9.29 0.54 1.87
CA VAL A 38 8.69 0.83 0.56
C VAL A 38 7.21 1.12 0.74
N LEU A 39 6.75 2.20 0.11
CA LEU A 39 5.33 2.50 -0.03
C LEU A 39 4.89 2.17 -1.45
N LEU A 40 4.04 1.15 -1.60
CA LEU A 40 3.40 0.80 -2.86
C LEU A 40 2.08 1.54 -2.98
N VAL A 41 1.87 2.23 -4.11
CA VAL A 41 0.64 2.96 -4.41
C VAL A 41 0.07 2.41 -5.71
N GLY A 42 -1.12 1.86 -5.65
CA GLY A 42 -1.79 1.21 -6.78
C GLY A 42 -3.30 1.13 -6.57
N HIS A 43 -3.92 0.19 -7.27
CA HIS A 43 -5.37 0.01 -7.27
C HIS A 43 -5.81 -1.23 -6.49
N ASP A 44 -7.03 -1.16 -5.96
CA ASP A 44 -7.73 -2.34 -5.45
C ASP A 44 -8.52 -2.97 -6.62
N PRO A 45 -8.60 -4.31 -6.77
CA PRO A 45 -8.32 -5.35 -5.76
C PRO A 45 -6.85 -5.78 -5.62
N ASP A 46 -5.95 -5.27 -6.47
CA ASP A 46 -4.58 -5.78 -6.58
C ASP A 46 -3.79 -5.60 -5.27
N LEU A 47 -3.95 -4.46 -4.59
CA LEU A 47 -3.33 -4.23 -3.28
C LEU A 47 -3.92 -5.13 -2.17
N SER A 48 -5.23 -5.36 -2.15
CA SER A 48 -5.81 -6.31 -1.19
C SER A 48 -5.31 -7.74 -1.43
N LEU A 49 -5.11 -8.12 -2.69
CA LEU A 49 -4.51 -9.40 -3.05
C LEU A 49 -3.03 -9.46 -2.66
N ALA A 50 -2.27 -8.38 -2.82
CA ALA A 50 -0.89 -8.28 -2.37
C ALA A 50 -0.77 -8.49 -0.85
N VAL A 51 -1.63 -7.84 -0.05
CA VAL A 51 -1.69 -8.06 1.40
C VAL A 51 -1.97 -9.52 1.72
N HIS A 52 -2.94 -10.14 1.03
CA HIS A 52 -3.24 -11.55 1.21
C HIS A 52 -2.06 -12.46 0.87
N ARG A 53 -1.37 -12.22 -0.25
CA ARG A 53 -0.19 -13.00 -0.65
C ARG A 53 0.96 -12.89 0.36
N MET A 54 1.19 -11.70 0.91
CA MET A 54 2.29 -11.45 1.83
C MET A 54 2.00 -11.93 3.26
N THR A 55 0.72 -11.95 3.68
CA THR A 55 0.36 -12.13 5.10
C THR A 55 -0.68 -13.23 5.36
N GLY A 56 -1.33 -13.76 4.33
CA GLY A 56 -2.50 -14.62 4.45
C GLY A 56 -3.79 -13.88 4.83
N ALA A 57 -3.72 -12.62 5.28
CA ALA A 57 -4.90 -11.88 5.71
C ALA A 57 -5.86 -11.56 4.55
N GLN A 58 -7.17 -11.70 4.79
CA GLN A 58 -8.21 -11.25 3.86
C GLN A 58 -8.66 -9.85 4.27
N VAL A 59 -8.27 -8.85 3.50
CA VAL A 59 -8.60 -7.44 3.75
C VAL A 59 -9.30 -6.82 2.56
N ARG A 60 -9.91 -5.66 2.80
CA ARG A 60 -10.44 -4.79 1.75
C ARG A 60 -9.89 -3.39 1.97
N LEU A 61 -8.94 -2.98 1.13
CA LEU A 61 -8.42 -1.63 1.13
C LEU A 61 -9.48 -0.66 0.58
N ARG A 62 -9.68 0.45 1.31
CA ARG A 62 -10.49 1.57 0.83
C ARG A 62 -9.63 2.52 0.02
N LYS A 63 -10.24 3.37 -0.82
CA LYS A 63 -9.51 4.46 -1.47
C LYS A 63 -8.83 5.32 -0.40
N GLY A 64 -7.52 5.51 -0.52
CA GLY A 64 -6.71 6.24 0.46
C GLY A 64 -6.42 5.46 1.76
N GLY A 65 -6.81 4.18 1.84
CA GLY A 65 -6.44 3.31 2.95
C GLY A 65 -4.99 2.84 2.85
N LEU A 66 -4.42 2.44 3.98
CA LEU A 66 -3.05 1.97 4.11
C LEU A 66 -3.03 0.61 4.79
N ALA A 67 -2.18 -0.29 4.31
CA ALA A 67 -1.81 -1.51 5.01
C ALA A 67 -0.30 -1.47 5.28
N CYS A 68 0.09 -1.71 6.52
CA CYS A 68 1.50 -1.86 6.90
C CYS A 68 1.79 -3.34 7.12
N ILE A 69 2.85 -3.83 6.48
CA ILE A 69 3.28 -5.22 6.57
C ILE A 69 4.72 -5.24 7.09
N ASP A 70 5.00 -6.09 8.07
CA ASP A 70 6.37 -6.35 8.56
C ASP A 70 6.55 -7.85 8.74
N ARG A 71 7.63 -8.41 8.19
CA ARG A 71 7.98 -9.85 8.28
C ARG A 71 6.81 -10.82 8.02
N GLY A 72 5.93 -10.49 7.06
CA GLY A 72 4.77 -11.31 6.69
C GLY A 72 3.55 -11.14 7.59
N GLU A 73 3.59 -10.21 8.54
CA GLU A 73 2.45 -9.87 9.40
C GLU A 73 1.80 -8.56 8.96
N LEU A 74 0.47 -8.52 8.94
CA LEU A 74 -0.28 -7.27 8.77
C LEU A 74 -0.29 -6.53 10.10
N LEU A 75 0.57 -5.53 10.25
CA LEU A 75 0.69 -4.75 11.49
C LEU A 75 -0.50 -3.83 11.71
N VAL A 76 -0.96 -3.16 10.65
CA VAL A 76 -2.10 -2.24 10.74
C VAL A 76 -2.80 -2.12 9.39
N LEU A 77 -4.13 -1.97 9.45
CA LEU A 77 -4.98 -1.57 8.34
C LEU A 77 -5.68 -0.26 8.73
N LEU A 78 -5.36 0.82 8.03
CA LEU A 78 -5.92 2.13 8.26
C LEU A 78 -6.90 2.49 7.15
N ARG A 79 -8.12 2.86 7.51
CA ARG A 79 -9.14 3.31 6.56
C ARG A 79 -9.49 4.79 6.85
N PRO A 80 -9.60 5.66 5.82
CA PRO A 80 -9.76 7.09 6.05
C PRO A 80 -10.99 7.48 6.87
N ASP A 81 -12.11 6.78 6.66
CA ASP A 81 -13.36 6.98 7.39
C ASP A 81 -13.23 6.61 8.88
N GLU A 82 -12.54 5.51 9.18
CA GLU A 82 -12.27 5.10 10.56
C GLU A 82 -11.28 6.03 11.24
N LEU A 83 -10.22 6.44 10.53
CA LEU A 83 -9.25 7.42 11.02
C LEU A 83 -9.91 8.76 11.33
N ALA A 84 -10.81 9.25 10.48
CA ALA A 84 -11.53 10.49 10.73
C ALA A 84 -12.48 10.39 11.94
N ALA A 85 -12.98 9.20 12.26
CA ALA A 85 -13.85 8.98 13.41
C ALA A 85 -13.08 8.92 14.74
N ILE A 86 -11.80 8.53 14.73
CA ILE A 86 -10.98 8.35 15.93
C ILE A 86 -9.83 9.36 16.08
N GLY A 87 -9.46 10.04 14.99
CA GLY A 87 -8.48 11.12 14.95
C GLY A 87 -9.15 12.40 15.43
N GLY A 88 -8.71 12.89 16.60
CA GLY A 88 -9.20 14.13 17.19
C GLY A 88 -8.92 15.36 16.33
#